data_AF-A0A8C2DS21-F1
#
_entry.id   AF-A0A8C2DS21-F1
#
_cell.length_a   1.000
_cell.length_b   1.000
_cell.length_c   1.000
_cell.angle_alpha   90.00
_cell.angle_beta   90.00
_cell.angle_gamma   90.00
#
_symmetry.space_group_name_H-M   'P 1'
#
loop_
_entity.id
_entity.type
_entity.pdbx_description
1 polymer ?
#
loop_
_entity_poly.entity_id
_entity_poly.type
_entity_poly.pdbx_seq_one_letter_code
_entity_poly.pdbx_strand_id
1 'polypeptide(L)'
;MEVKLLFLTVVLLSSPLLTLCNPLYVLSAPNLLRVGSSENVFVEAQDYSGAAFDVKIIVKNHPKKDKEILSQSVSLTAANNFQILKDIKVTISVSALSSIAVQYRIFSLTPNLEPLSQSGITVEIMNPQGITVSSEKIFPVKGMKSGKYAIPEMASPGIWKVVTLFSNTPQKTFTADFEVKEYVLPTFEVKLKPSKSFFYVHDESLTVDIEQSDGQMNFIFFGHPS
;
A
#
# COMPACT_ATOMS: atom_id res chain seq x y z
N MET A 1 -26.14 64.80 -37.94
CA MET A 1 -26.53 63.39 -37.72
C MET A 1 -25.27 62.54 -37.80
N GLU A 2 -25.31 61.33 -37.23
CA GLU A 2 -24.24 60.31 -37.23
C GLU A 2 -23.07 60.46 -36.24
N VAL A 3 -23.34 60.22 -34.95
CA VAL A 3 -22.36 59.51 -34.09
C VAL A 3 -23.13 58.66 -33.07
N LYS A 4 -23.73 57.53 -33.46
CA LYS A 4 -24.41 56.65 -32.48
C LYS A 4 -24.35 55.13 -32.70
N LEU A 5 -23.61 54.59 -33.66
CA LEU A 5 -23.66 53.15 -33.91
C LEU A 5 -22.39 52.34 -33.61
N LEU A 6 -21.22 52.98 -33.45
CA LEU A 6 -19.96 52.25 -33.24
C LEU A 6 -19.59 52.00 -31.76
N PHE A 7 -20.25 52.66 -30.81
CA PHE A 7 -19.99 52.44 -29.38
C PHE A 7 -20.94 51.43 -28.70
N LEU A 8 -22.00 50.99 -29.39
CA LEU A 8 -22.96 50.04 -28.81
C LEU A 8 -22.58 48.57 -29.06
N THR A 9 -21.70 48.29 -30.03
CA THR A 9 -21.28 46.92 -30.36
C THR A 9 -20.07 46.43 -29.55
N VAL A 10 -19.24 47.32 -29.02
CA VAL A 10 -18.05 46.95 -28.24
C VAL A 10 -18.39 46.52 -26.80
N VAL A 11 -19.48 47.04 -26.22
CA VAL A 11 -19.93 46.64 -24.87
C VAL A 11 -20.44 45.19 -24.82
N LEU A 12 -20.85 44.63 -25.97
CA LEU A 12 -21.31 43.25 -26.08
C LEU A 12 -20.17 42.22 -26.20
N LEU A 13 -18.93 42.62 -26.49
CA LEU A 13 -17.78 41.71 -26.54
C LEU A 13 -16.98 41.64 -25.23
N SER A 14 -17.18 42.57 -24.29
CA SER A 14 -16.63 42.49 -22.94
C SER A 14 -17.62 41.98 -21.89
N SER A 15 -18.83 41.59 -22.33
CA SER A 15 -19.72 40.80 -21.50
C SER A 15 -19.07 39.43 -21.33
N PRO A 16 -18.85 38.91 -20.11
CA PRO A 16 -18.50 37.52 -19.95
C PRO A 16 -19.59 36.73 -20.67
N LEU A 17 -19.21 36.10 -21.78
CA LEU A 17 -20.02 35.17 -22.54
C LEU A 17 -20.77 34.34 -21.52
N LEU A 18 -22.11 34.41 -21.46
CA LEU A 18 -22.97 33.73 -20.49
C LEU A 18 -22.42 32.33 -20.21
N THR A 19 -21.53 32.22 -19.22
CA THR A 19 -20.91 30.96 -18.87
C THR A 19 -22.04 30.25 -18.20
N LEU A 20 -22.53 29.20 -18.87
CA LEU A 20 -23.41 28.20 -18.31
C LEU A 20 -23.09 28.09 -16.81
N CYS A 21 -24.03 28.54 -15.96
CA CYS A 21 -23.86 28.89 -14.55
C CYS A 21 -23.58 27.65 -13.69
N ASN A 22 -22.56 26.91 -14.08
CA ASN A 22 -22.17 25.64 -13.54
C ASN A 22 -21.04 25.90 -12.55
N PRO A 23 -21.24 25.54 -11.28
CA PRO A 23 -20.24 25.72 -10.24
C PRO A 23 -18.96 24.95 -10.59
N LEU A 24 -17.80 25.56 -10.30
CA LEU A 24 -16.49 24.92 -10.49
C LEU A 24 -16.03 24.28 -9.19
N TYR A 25 -15.83 22.97 -9.21
CA TYR A 25 -15.34 22.22 -8.06
C TYR A 25 -13.81 22.08 -8.11
N VAL A 26 -13.12 22.53 -7.07
CA VAL A 26 -11.65 22.54 -6.97
C VAL A 26 -11.21 21.64 -5.82
N LEU A 27 -10.20 20.82 -6.08
CA LEU A 27 -9.45 20.08 -5.07
C LEU A 27 -7.97 20.37 -5.22
N SER A 28 -7.33 20.89 -4.18
CA SER A 28 -5.87 21.02 -4.12
C SER A 28 -5.33 20.06 -3.08
N ALA A 29 -4.37 19.22 -3.50
CA ALA A 29 -3.68 18.29 -2.63
C ALA A 29 -2.16 18.39 -2.86
N PRO A 30 -1.32 17.95 -1.90
CA PRO A 30 0.12 17.89 -2.09
C PRO A 30 0.47 16.96 -3.25
N ASN A 31 1.57 17.27 -3.95
CA ASN A 31 2.07 16.44 -5.04
C ASN A 31 2.45 15.02 -4.56
N LEU A 32 2.82 14.89 -3.29
CA LEU A 32 3.21 13.62 -2.68
C LEU A 32 2.51 13.46 -1.32
N LEU A 33 1.76 12.38 -1.16
CA LEU A 33 1.16 12.00 0.13
C LEU A 33 2.05 10.95 0.81
N ARG A 34 2.53 11.26 2.01
CA ARG A 34 3.35 10.33 2.81
C ARG A 34 2.48 9.50 3.73
N VAL A 35 2.77 8.21 3.82
CA VAL A 35 2.12 7.32 4.78
C VAL A 35 2.53 7.74 6.21
N GLY A 36 1.56 7.78 7.13
CA GLY A 36 1.80 8.11 8.54
C GLY A 36 1.86 9.60 8.85
N SER A 37 2.02 10.47 7.86
CA SER A 37 1.97 11.93 8.01
C SER A 37 0.56 12.46 7.75
N SER A 38 0.21 13.53 8.46
CA SER A 38 -0.99 14.32 8.16
C SER A 38 -0.64 15.30 7.04
N GLU A 39 -1.48 15.35 6.01
CA GLU A 39 -1.32 16.18 4.82
C GLU A 39 -2.62 16.97 4.60
N ASN A 40 -2.50 18.24 4.19
CA ASN A 40 -3.67 19.12 4.06
C ASN A 40 -4.20 19.08 2.62
N VAL A 41 -5.51 18.89 2.49
CA VAL A 41 -6.22 18.91 1.21
C VAL A 41 -7.30 19.98 1.25
N PHE A 42 -7.33 20.84 0.24
CA PHE A 42 -8.33 21.90 0.10
C PHE A 42 -9.43 21.45 -0.86
N VAL A 43 -10.69 21.65 -0.48
CA VAL A 43 -11.87 21.39 -1.30
C VAL A 43 -12.69 22.67 -1.39
N GLU A 44 -13.16 23.02 -2.59
CA GLU A 44 -13.98 24.21 -2.83
C GLU A 44 -15.02 23.96 -3.93
N ALA A 45 -16.18 24.62 -3.81
CA ALA A 45 -17.14 24.78 -4.89
C ALA A 45 -17.34 26.27 -5.20
N GLN A 46 -16.71 26.73 -6.27
CA GLN A 46 -16.75 28.12 -6.72
C GLN A 46 -18.06 28.41 -7.45
N ASP A 47 -18.59 29.60 -7.24
CA ASP A 47 -19.86 30.09 -7.79
C ASP A 47 -21.07 29.18 -7.48
N TYR A 48 -20.96 28.38 -6.42
CA TYR A 48 -22.04 27.51 -5.94
C TYR A 48 -22.99 28.29 -5.02
N SER A 49 -24.28 28.25 -5.34
CA SER A 49 -25.35 28.92 -4.58
C SER A 49 -26.48 27.96 -4.15
N GLY A 50 -26.25 26.65 -4.25
CA GLY A 50 -27.21 25.63 -3.87
C GLY A 50 -27.23 25.31 -2.37
N ALA A 51 -27.88 24.20 -2.01
CA ALA A 51 -27.93 23.71 -0.64
C ALA A 51 -26.59 23.13 -0.17
N ALA A 52 -26.40 23.00 1.15
CA ALA A 52 -25.23 22.33 1.70
C ALA A 52 -25.14 20.87 1.19
N PHE A 53 -23.92 20.41 0.91
CA PHE A 53 -23.66 19.04 0.45
C PHE A 53 -22.37 18.47 1.00
N ASP A 54 -22.30 17.15 1.09
CA ASP A 54 -21.11 16.43 1.55
C ASP A 54 -20.22 16.02 0.39
N VAL A 55 -18.92 16.24 0.54
CA VAL A 55 -17.86 15.78 -0.35
C VAL A 55 -17.14 14.61 0.30
N LYS A 56 -17.11 13.46 -0.39
CA LYS A 56 -16.36 12.28 0.04
C LYS A 56 -14.98 12.27 -0.61
N ILE A 57 -13.93 12.38 0.20
CA ILE A 57 -12.53 12.28 -0.20
C ILE A 57 -12.08 10.82 -0.03
N ILE A 58 -11.61 10.20 -1.12
CA ILE A 58 -11.20 8.79 -1.12
C ILE A 58 -9.79 8.65 -1.71
N VAL A 59 -8.92 7.96 -0.98
CA VAL A 59 -7.63 7.47 -1.51
C VAL A 59 -7.80 5.99 -1.81
N LYS A 60 -7.44 5.55 -3.02
CA LYS A 60 -7.51 4.14 -3.45
C LYS A 60 -6.14 3.56 -3.75
N ASN A 61 -6.00 2.24 -3.74
CA ASN A 61 -4.77 1.58 -4.15
C ASN A 61 -4.49 1.71 -5.67
N HIS A 62 -3.22 1.74 -6.04
CA HIS A 62 -2.77 1.76 -7.43
C HIS A 62 -2.13 0.42 -7.82
N PRO A 63 -2.23 -0.05 -9.07
CA PRO A 63 -3.02 0.50 -10.18
C PRO A 63 -4.49 0.06 -10.18
N LYS A 64 -4.83 -0.97 -9.41
CA LYS A 64 -6.13 -1.67 -9.51
C LYS A 64 -7.34 -0.83 -9.08
N LYS A 65 -7.17 0.18 -8.22
CA LYS A 65 -8.23 1.09 -7.73
C LYS A 65 -9.45 0.37 -7.11
N ASP A 66 -9.26 -0.84 -6.61
CA ASP A 66 -10.29 -1.72 -6.06
C ASP A 66 -10.40 -1.66 -4.54
N LYS A 67 -9.40 -1.08 -3.86
CA LYS A 67 -9.35 -0.93 -2.40
C LYS A 67 -9.30 0.53 -1.98
N GLU A 68 -10.26 0.95 -1.14
CA GLU A 68 -10.21 2.24 -0.45
C GLU A 68 -9.19 2.17 0.69
N ILE A 69 -8.16 3.01 0.64
CA ILE A 69 -7.12 3.17 1.66
C ILE A 69 -7.58 4.16 2.73
N LEU A 70 -8.21 5.25 2.31
CA LEU A 70 -8.77 6.27 3.20
C LEU A 70 -10.08 6.76 2.60
N SER A 71 -11.06 7.00 3.46
CA SER A 71 -12.35 7.60 3.11
C SER A 71 -12.75 8.57 4.20
N GLN A 72 -12.96 9.83 3.84
CA GLN A 72 -13.42 10.88 4.75
C GLN A 72 -14.49 11.72 4.06
N SER A 73 -15.40 12.29 4.85
CA SER A 73 -16.43 13.21 4.36
C SER A 73 -16.24 14.60 4.97
N VAL A 74 -16.50 15.63 4.16
CA VAL A 74 -16.51 17.03 4.58
C VAL A 74 -17.77 17.71 4.05
N SER A 75 -18.37 18.62 4.83
CA SER A 75 -19.58 19.32 4.43
C SER A 75 -19.25 20.72 3.91
N LEU A 76 -19.66 21.02 2.68
CA LEU A 76 -19.59 22.35 2.09
C LEU A 76 -20.92 23.05 2.33
N THR A 77 -20.87 24.23 2.96
CA THR A 77 -22.05 24.97 3.43
C THR A 77 -21.89 26.46 3.14
N ALA A 78 -22.99 27.21 3.13
CA ALA A 78 -22.91 28.67 3.03
C ALA A 78 -22.06 29.30 4.16
N ALA A 79 -22.05 28.69 5.36
CA ALA A 79 -21.28 29.20 6.50
C ALA A 79 -19.77 29.10 6.32
N ASN A 80 -19.28 28.13 5.54
CA ASN A 80 -17.86 28.01 5.17
C ASN A 80 -17.58 28.48 3.74
N ASN A 81 -18.48 29.27 3.15
CA ASN A 81 -18.38 29.74 1.76
C ASN A 81 -18.13 28.59 0.77
N PHE A 82 -18.67 27.41 1.04
CA PHE A 82 -18.46 26.18 0.28
C PHE A 82 -16.97 25.84 0.03
N GLN A 83 -16.11 26.13 1.00
CA GLN A 83 -14.68 25.78 0.99
C GLN A 83 -14.21 25.22 2.34
N ILE A 84 -13.25 24.29 2.31
CA ILE A 84 -12.69 23.69 3.51
C ILE A 84 -11.26 23.16 3.29
N LEU A 85 -10.39 23.36 4.27
CA LEU A 85 -9.11 22.64 4.41
C LEU A 85 -9.32 21.42 5.29
N LYS A 86 -8.91 20.25 4.81
CA LYS A 86 -9.06 18.97 5.48
C LYS A 86 -7.73 18.25 5.61
N ASP A 87 -7.37 17.93 6.85
CA ASP A 87 -6.25 17.09 7.18
C ASP A 87 -6.58 15.61 6.88
N ILE A 88 -5.80 15.00 6.00
CA ILE A 88 -5.87 13.58 5.69
C ILE A 88 -4.60 12.88 6.15
N LYS A 89 -4.72 11.69 6.72
CA LYS A 89 -3.58 10.86 7.10
C LYS A 89 -3.72 9.47 6.53
N VAL A 90 -2.89 9.15 5.54
CA VAL A 90 -2.85 7.81 4.96
C VAL A 90 -2.26 6.88 6.00
N THR A 91 -3.12 6.06 6.61
CA THR A 91 -2.73 5.03 7.57
C THR A 91 -2.77 3.69 6.87
N ILE A 92 -1.75 2.86 7.09
CA ILE A 92 -1.81 1.46 6.65
C ILE A 92 -2.87 0.79 7.52
N SER A 93 -4.01 0.43 6.93
CA SER A 93 -4.99 -0.39 7.64
C SER A 93 -4.35 -1.75 7.89
N VAL A 94 -4.05 -2.03 9.15
CA VAL A 94 -3.38 -3.26 9.55
C VAL A 94 -4.27 -4.50 9.29
N SER A 95 -5.55 -4.30 8.96
CA SER A 95 -6.43 -5.33 8.38
C SER A 95 -6.01 -5.82 6.98
N ALA A 96 -5.12 -5.11 6.28
CA ALA A 96 -4.45 -5.61 5.08
C ALA A 96 -3.29 -6.57 5.39
N LEU A 97 -2.71 -6.45 6.58
CA LEU A 97 -1.61 -7.26 7.09
C LEU A 97 -2.11 -8.37 8.03
N SER A 98 -3.39 -8.31 8.45
CA SER A 98 -4.01 -9.31 9.29
C SER A 98 -4.09 -10.64 8.52
N SER A 99 -3.12 -11.50 8.84
CA SER A 99 -2.86 -12.86 8.35
C SER A 99 -1.90 -13.02 7.16
N ILE A 100 -0.75 -12.32 7.15
CA ILE A 100 0.43 -12.91 6.50
C ILE A 100 0.75 -14.20 7.27
N ALA A 101 0.41 -15.32 6.66
CA ALA A 101 0.61 -16.63 7.25
C ALA A 101 1.64 -17.42 6.45
N VAL A 102 2.66 -17.88 7.15
CA VAL A 102 3.68 -18.76 6.62
C VAL A 102 3.08 -20.15 6.53
N GLN A 103 2.91 -20.61 5.30
CA GLN A 103 2.58 -22.01 5.03
C GLN A 103 3.88 -22.78 4.93
N TYR A 104 3.97 -23.89 5.65
CA TYR A 104 5.12 -24.76 5.62
C TYR A 104 4.68 -26.22 5.53
N ARG A 105 5.61 -27.06 5.10
CA ARG A 105 5.40 -28.49 4.97
C ARG A 105 6.64 -29.23 5.43
N ILE A 106 6.41 -30.25 6.25
CA ILE A 106 7.44 -31.06 6.85
C ILE A 106 7.40 -32.43 6.21
N PHE A 107 8.57 -32.92 5.83
CA PHE A 107 8.79 -34.25 5.30
C PHE A 107 9.67 -35.02 6.30
N SER A 108 9.21 -36.22 6.68
CA SER A 108 9.85 -37.12 7.62
C SER A 108 10.25 -38.37 6.87
N LEU A 109 11.55 -38.59 6.72
CA LEU A 109 12.11 -39.66 5.91
C LEU A 109 13.14 -40.47 6.71
N THR A 110 13.27 -41.75 6.40
CA THR A 110 14.40 -42.58 6.83
C THR A 110 15.64 -42.28 5.96
N PRO A 111 16.85 -42.74 6.35
CA PRO A 111 18.04 -42.62 5.49
C PRO A 111 17.90 -43.24 4.09
N ASN A 112 16.98 -44.20 3.94
CA ASN A 112 16.67 -44.84 2.65
C ASN A 112 15.58 -44.08 1.87
N LEU A 113 15.23 -42.86 2.29
CA LEU A 113 14.19 -42.01 1.69
C LEU A 113 12.76 -42.58 1.79
N GLU A 114 12.51 -43.47 2.74
CA GLU A 114 11.17 -44.00 2.98
C GLU A 114 10.40 -43.10 3.95
N PRO A 115 9.07 -42.94 3.77
CA PRO A 115 8.26 -42.08 4.63
C PRO A 115 8.20 -42.61 6.06
N LEU A 116 8.75 -41.84 7.00
CA LEU A 116 8.69 -42.14 8.41
C LEU A 116 7.40 -41.58 9.02
N SER A 117 6.43 -42.46 9.23
CA SER A 117 5.14 -42.14 9.87
C SER A 117 5.19 -42.50 11.36
N GLN A 118 4.44 -41.79 12.20
CA GLN A 118 4.29 -42.06 13.66
C GLN A 118 5.45 -41.64 14.58
N SER A 119 6.56 -41.13 14.06
CA SER A 119 7.55 -40.45 14.90
C SER A 119 7.06 -39.03 15.23
N GLY A 120 7.02 -38.69 16.52
CA GLY A 120 6.66 -37.34 16.95
C GLY A 120 7.73 -36.34 16.53
N ILE A 121 7.33 -35.24 15.90
CA ILE A 121 8.21 -34.13 15.52
C ILE A 121 7.74 -32.89 16.25
N THR A 122 8.63 -32.20 16.96
CA THR A 122 8.38 -30.87 17.50
C THR A 122 8.71 -29.85 16.41
N VAL A 123 7.80 -28.92 16.16
CA VAL A 123 7.96 -27.79 15.26
C VAL A 123 8.03 -26.52 16.10
N GLU A 124 9.10 -25.78 15.95
CA GLU A 124 9.34 -24.53 16.65
C GLU A 124 9.45 -23.39 15.65
N ILE A 125 8.79 -22.27 15.95
CA ILE A 125 8.96 -21.02 15.21
C ILE A 125 9.82 -20.10 16.06
N MET A 126 10.97 -19.69 15.53
CA MET A 126 11.89 -18.76 16.18
C MET A 126 11.86 -17.41 15.51
N ASN A 127 11.83 -16.35 16.32
CA ASN A 127 11.98 -14.99 15.85
C ASN A 127 13.46 -14.64 15.56
N PRO A 128 13.77 -13.47 14.98
CA PRO A 128 15.14 -13.07 14.63
C PRO A 128 16.08 -12.92 15.83
N GLN A 129 15.54 -12.76 17.03
CA GLN A 129 16.31 -12.70 18.28
C GLN A 129 16.66 -14.10 18.83
N GLY A 130 16.26 -15.18 18.14
CA GLY A 130 16.50 -16.56 18.56
C GLY A 130 15.52 -17.06 19.63
N ILE A 131 14.41 -16.37 19.85
CA ILE A 131 13.38 -16.75 20.82
C ILE A 131 12.34 -17.62 20.12
N THR A 132 12.06 -18.81 20.67
CA THR A 132 10.94 -19.66 20.23
C THR A 132 9.62 -19.04 20.66
N VAL A 133 8.79 -18.66 19.69
CA VAL A 133 7.48 -18.02 19.92
C VAL A 133 6.29 -18.97 19.71
N SER A 134 6.52 -20.12 19.07
CA SER A 134 5.53 -21.19 18.93
C SER A 134 6.25 -22.52 18.99
N SER A 135 5.65 -23.50 19.65
CA SER A 135 6.14 -24.87 19.72
C SER A 135 4.94 -25.82 19.68
N GLU A 136 4.92 -26.75 18.73
CA GLU A 136 3.87 -27.75 18.59
C GLU A 136 4.45 -29.13 18.30
N LYS A 137 3.79 -30.17 18.81
CA LYS A 137 4.16 -31.56 18.50
C LYS A 137 3.20 -32.13 17.46
N ILE A 138 3.77 -32.58 16.35
CA ILE A 138 3.05 -33.15 15.21
C ILE A 138 3.40 -34.61 14.99
N PHE A 139 2.49 -35.33 14.34
CA PHE A 139 2.68 -36.71 13.90
C PHE A 139 2.40 -36.81 12.40
N PRO A 140 3.44 -36.82 11.53
CA PRO A 140 3.26 -36.92 10.09
C PRO A 140 2.60 -38.25 9.68
N VAL A 141 1.67 -38.17 8.72
CA VAL A 141 1.03 -39.34 8.10
C VAL A 141 1.64 -39.52 6.72
N LYS A 142 2.07 -40.75 6.39
CA LYS A 142 2.86 -41.04 5.17
C LYS A 142 4.11 -40.15 5.05
N GLY A 143 4.74 -39.83 6.19
CA GLY A 143 5.95 -39.01 6.24
C GLY A 143 5.74 -37.54 5.90
N MET A 144 4.52 -37.01 5.88
CA MET A 144 4.27 -35.59 5.55
C MET A 144 3.24 -34.94 6.46
N LYS A 145 3.46 -33.66 6.78
CA LYS A 145 2.48 -32.80 7.46
C LYS A 145 2.64 -31.36 6.99
N SER A 146 1.53 -30.71 6.65
CA SER A 146 1.50 -29.27 6.38
C SER A 146 1.07 -28.52 7.65
N GLY A 147 1.62 -27.33 7.83
CA GLY A 147 1.29 -26.42 8.91
C GLY A 147 1.20 -24.98 8.43
N LYS A 148 0.64 -24.13 9.29
CA LYS A 148 0.44 -22.71 9.02
C LYS A 148 0.75 -21.93 10.29
N TYR A 149 1.52 -20.87 10.17
CA TYR A 149 1.80 -19.95 11.27
C TYR A 149 1.43 -18.53 10.86
N ALA A 150 0.54 -17.89 11.61
CA ALA A 150 0.18 -16.49 11.40
C ALA A 150 1.21 -15.60 12.10
N ILE A 151 1.86 -14.71 11.35
CA ILE A 151 2.83 -13.77 11.91
C ILE A 151 2.08 -12.72 12.74
N PRO A 152 2.44 -12.50 14.02
CA PRO A 152 1.84 -11.45 14.83
C PRO A 152 2.10 -10.05 14.24
N GLU A 153 1.19 -9.11 14.48
CA GLU A 153 1.30 -7.73 13.98
C GLU A 153 2.56 -7.02 14.49
N MET A 154 2.93 -7.24 15.75
CA MET A 154 4.13 -6.66 16.38
C MET A 154 5.38 -7.54 16.19
N ALA A 155 5.40 -8.38 15.15
CA ALA A 155 6.55 -9.22 14.84
C ALA A 155 7.76 -8.38 14.43
N SER A 156 8.93 -8.69 14.99
CA SER A 156 10.17 -8.04 14.57
C SER A 156 10.51 -8.42 13.12
N PRO A 157 10.88 -7.44 12.27
CA PRO A 157 11.43 -7.73 10.95
C PRO A 157 12.77 -8.45 11.09
N GLY A 158 13.11 -9.26 10.09
CA GLY A 158 14.35 -10.03 10.04
C GLY A 158 14.14 -11.47 9.60
N ILE A 159 15.16 -12.30 9.82
CA ILE A 159 15.15 -13.72 9.48
C ILE A 159 14.54 -14.52 10.63
N TRP A 160 13.40 -15.13 10.36
CA TRP A 160 12.72 -16.07 11.22
C TRP A 160 13.06 -17.50 10.81
N LYS A 161 12.83 -18.45 11.72
CA LYS A 161 13.18 -19.85 11.48
C LYS A 161 12.04 -20.79 11.83
N VAL A 162 11.86 -21.81 11.00
CA VAL A 162 11.11 -23.01 11.33
C VAL A 162 12.12 -24.08 11.69
N VAL A 163 12.16 -24.46 12.96
CA VAL A 163 13.07 -25.49 13.49
C VAL A 163 12.25 -26.74 13.79
N THR A 164 12.74 -27.90 13.38
CA THR A 164 12.07 -29.18 13.63
C THR A 164 13.00 -30.14 14.34
N LEU A 165 12.45 -30.86 15.33
CA LEU A 165 13.18 -31.79 16.18
C LEU A 165 12.42 -33.11 16.25
N PHE A 166 13.10 -34.23 16.02
CA PHE A 166 12.51 -35.54 16.30
C PHE A 166 12.43 -35.76 17.81
N SER A 167 11.25 -36.14 18.32
CA SER A 167 11.03 -36.40 19.74
C SER A 167 11.98 -37.45 20.31
N ASN A 168 12.34 -38.45 19.51
CA ASN A 168 13.21 -39.55 19.94
C ASN A 168 14.71 -39.20 19.81
N THR A 169 15.06 -38.23 18.97
CA THR A 169 16.44 -37.80 18.72
C THR A 169 16.50 -36.27 18.65
N PRO A 170 16.25 -35.57 19.78
CA PRO A 170 16.11 -34.12 19.79
C PRO A 170 17.40 -33.38 19.41
N GLN A 171 18.55 -34.05 19.42
CA GLN A 171 19.83 -33.47 18.98
C GLN A 171 19.94 -33.33 17.46
N LYS A 172 19.09 -33.99 16.67
CA LYS A 172 19.02 -33.79 15.22
C LYS A 172 17.94 -32.77 14.90
N THR A 173 18.36 -31.56 14.59
CA THR A 173 17.47 -30.44 14.25
C THR A 173 17.58 -30.09 12.78
N PHE A 174 16.45 -29.80 12.13
CA PHE A 174 16.42 -29.24 10.78
C PHE A 174 15.79 -27.87 10.81
N THR A 175 16.39 -26.93 10.09
CA THR A 175 16.02 -25.52 10.12
C THR A 175 15.78 -25.00 8.71
N ALA A 176 14.69 -24.26 8.54
CA ALA A 176 14.40 -23.49 7.35
C ALA A 176 14.17 -22.02 7.71
N ASP A 177 14.81 -21.12 6.98
CA ASP A 177 14.74 -19.68 7.22
C ASP A 177 13.66 -19.03 6.35
N PHE A 178 12.99 -18.01 6.87
CA PHE A 178 12.09 -17.14 6.11
C PHE A 178 12.23 -15.69 6.58
N GLU A 179 12.07 -14.75 5.66
CA GLU A 179 12.29 -13.33 5.95
C GLU A 179 10.96 -12.58 6.12
N VAL A 180 10.83 -11.89 7.25
CA VAL A 180 9.73 -10.95 7.51
C VAL A 180 10.27 -9.53 7.31
N LYS A 181 9.67 -8.79 6.39
CA LYS A 181 10.00 -7.38 6.14
C LYS A 181 8.83 -6.50 6.49
N GLU A 182 9.14 -5.30 6.95
CA GLU A 182 8.15 -4.24 7.02
C GLU A 182 7.70 -3.87 5.61
N TYR A 183 6.40 -3.92 5.38
CA TYR A 183 5.85 -3.45 4.11
C TYR A 183 5.82 -1.92 4.15
N VAL A 184 6.62 -1.32 3.30
CA VAL A 184 6.53 0.11 2.97
C VAL A 184 5.87 0.22 1.61
N LEU A 185 4.86 1.08 1.49
CA LEU A 185 4.27 1.39 0.19
C LEU A 185 5.28 2.25 -0.60
N PRO A 186 5.88 1.74 -1.69
CA PRO A 186 6.76 2.57 -2.50
C PRO A 186 5.92 3.61 -3.24
N THR A 187 6.35 4.86 -3.19
CA THR A 187 5.72 5.99 -3.90
C THR A 187 6.15 6.08 -5.36
N PHE A 188 7.30 5.49 -5.69
CA PHE A 188 7.83 5.34 -7.04
C PHE A 188 8.63 4.03 -7.10
N GLU A 189 8.71 3.42 -8.28
CA GLU A 189 9.56 2.24 -8.49
C GLU A 189 10.88 2.70 -9.11
N VAL A 190 12.00 2.28 -8.51
CA VAL A 190 13.35 2.48 -9.06
C VAL A 190 13.87 1.15 -9.54
N LYS A 191 14.29 1.09 -10.80
CA LYS A 191 14.99 -0.07 -11.38
C LYS A 191 16.44 0.31 -11.65
N LEU A 192 17.34 -0.44 -11.04
CA LEU A 192 18.77 -0.36 -11.32
C LEU A 192 19.10 -1.37 -12.42
N LYS A 193 19.69 -0.90 -13.52
CA LYS A 193 20.13 -1.71 -14.64
C LYS A 193 21.65 -1.58 -14.77
N PRO A 194 22.42 -2.45 -14.11
CA PRO A 194 23.86 -2.46 -14.30
C PRO A 194 24.18 -2.88 -15.75
N SER A 195 25.17 -2.23 -16.36
CA SER A 195 25.58 -2.53 -17.74
C SER A 195 26.21 -3.91 -17.90
N LYS A 196 26.67 -4.51 -16.79
CA LYS A 196 27.23 -5.87 -16.70
C LYS A 196 26.74 -6.54 -15.42
N SER A 197 26.56 -7.86 -15.45
CA SER A 197 26.15 -8.64 -14.26
C SER A 197 27.30 -8.90 -13.27
N PHE A 198 28.54 -8.66 -13.66
CA PHE A 198 29.75 -8.77 -12.84
C PHE A 198 30.79 -7.72 -13.25
N PHE A 199 31.61 -7.28 -12.30
CA PHE A 199 32.66 -6.27 -12.48
C PHE A 199 34.01 -6.87 -12.08
N TYR A 200 34.96 -6.93 -12.99
CA TYR A 200 36.26 -7.56 -12.75
C TYR A 200 37.23 -6.62 -12.04
N VAL A 201 38.22 -7.19 -11.37
CA VAL A 201 39.27 -6.44 -10.64
C VAL A 201 40.05 -5.48 -11.55
N HIS A 202 40.13 -5.77 -12.85
CA HIS A 202 40.81 -4.94 -13.85
C HIS A 202 39.86 -4.02 -14.63
N ASP A 203 38.56 -4.02 -14.34
CA ASP A 203 37.63 -3.11 -14.99
C ASP A 203 37.80 -1.70 -14.40
N GLU A 204 37.84 -0.68 -15.27
CA GLU A 204 38.04 0.71 -14.85
C GLU A 204 36.76 1.37 -14.29
N SER A 205 35.58 0.96 -14.78
CA SER A 205 34.29 1.50 -14.32
C SER A 205 33.09 0.58 -14.61
N LEU A 206 32.08 0.64 -13.73
CA LEU A 206 30.78 -0.02 -13.90
C LEU A 206 29.69 1.06 -13.99
N THR A 207 28.95 1.07 -15.09
CA THR A 207 27.80 1.95 -15.27
C THR A 207 26.54 1.25 -14.76
N VAL A 208 25.73 1.97 -13.98
CA VAL A 208 24.42 1.51 -13.52
C VAL A 208 23.39 2.54 -13.93
N ASP A 209 22.49 2.14 -14.83
CA ASP A 209 21.39 3.00 -15.26
C ASP A 209 20.27 2.95 -14.22
N ILE A 210 19.69 4.12 -13.93
CA ILE A 210 18.62 4.28 -12.96
C ILE A 210 17.36 4.68 -13.73
N GLU A 211 16.35 3.82 -13.73
CA GLU A 211 15.03 4.13 -14.26
C GLU A 211 14.06 4.36 -13.11
N GLN A 212 13.38 5.51 -13.12
CA GLN A 212 12.30 5.84 -12.19
C GLN A 212 10.98 5.84 -12.95
N SER A 213 10.01 5.06 -12.49
CA SER A 213 8.62 5.20 -12.95
C SER A 213 7.82 5.92 -11.86
N ASP A 214 7.35 7.12 -12.17
CA ASP A 214 6.52 7.90 -11.25
C ASP A 214 5.17 7.21 -11.03
N GLY A 215 4.84 6.94 -9.77
CA GLY A 215 3.52 6.49 -9.36
C GLY A 215 2.53 7.64 -9.40
N GLN A 216 1.89 7.90 -10.54
CA GLN A 216 0.75 8.83 -10.58
C GLN A 216 -0.47 8.23 -9.88
N MET A 217 -0.78 8.74 -8.68
CA MET A 217 -2.04 8.48 -8.01
C MET A 217 -3.15 9.32 -8.67
N ASN A 218 -4.02 8.66 -9.42
CA ASN A 218 -5.17 9.29 -10.06
C ASN A 218 -6.29 9.51 -9.04
N PHE A 219 -6.62 10.77 -8.75
CA PHE A 219 -7.83 11.12 -8.00
C PHE A 219 -9.06 10.99 -8.92
N ILE A 220 -10.08 10.26 -8.47
CA ILE A 220 -11.38 10.17 -9.17
C ILE A 220 -12.42 10.83 -8.28
N PHE A 221 -13.06 11.88 -8.79
CA PHE A 221 -14.14 12.59 -8.13
C PHE A 221 -15.48 11.90 -8.39
N PHE A 222 -16.28 11.73 -7.34
CA PHE A 222 -17.70 11.48 -7.46
C PHE A 222 -18.43 12.67 -6.83
N GLY A 223 -18.84 13.62 -7.67
CA GLY A 223 -19.86 14.62 -7.30
C GLY A 223 -21.14 14.21 -7.99
N HIS A 224 -22.15 13.79 -7.22
CA HIS A 224 -23.51 13.70 -7.73
C HIS A 224 -24.29 14.86 -7.10
N PRO A 225 -24.70 15.86 -7.89
CA PRO A 225 -25.79 16.74 -7.46
C PRO A 225 -27.05 15.87 -7.44
N SER A 226 -27.62 15.66 -6.25
CA SER A 226 -29.02 15.26 -6.12
C SER A 226 -29.92 16.42 -6.50
#